data_AF-A0A9J6D5D1-F1
#
_entry.id   AF-A0A9J6D5D1-F1
#
_cell.length_a   1.000
_cell.length_b   1.000
_cell.length_c   1.000
_cell.angle_alpha   90.00
_cell.angle_beta   90.00
_cell.angle_gamma   90.00
#
_symmetry.space_group_name_H-M   'P 1'
#
loop_
_entity.id
_entity.type
_entity.pdbx_description
1 polymer ?
#
loop_
_entity_poly.entity_id
_entity_poly.type
_entity_poly.pdbx_seq_one_letter_code
_entity_poly.pdbx_strand_id
1 'polypeptide(L)'
;MVVGVGSGLIGTAKSDLGKHPTSCDTFVALPPATRNDCVVFGKNSDRPAGEVQEVVYVPKTHHDASAKLQCTYIEVDQVFETCAVMLSKPAWMWGAEMGANEHGVCIGNEAVFTHLNGPDDQTERLLGMDLVRKVELDSNMILSPHEHAQISQWL
;
A
#
# COMPACT_ATOMS: atom_id res chain seq x y z
N MET A 1 5.00 3.75 12.75
CA MET A 1 4.65 4.80 11.79
C MET A 1 3.50 4.28 10.95
N VAL A 2 2.43 5.05 10.77
CA VAL A 2 1.30 4.69 9.89
C VAL A 2 1.38 5.59 8.69
N VAL A 3 1.52 5.02 7.50
CA VAL A 3 1.52 5.76 6.23
C VAL A 3 0.28 5.34 5.45
N GLY A 4 -0.59 6.31 5.16
CA GLY A 4 -1.68 6.15 4.19
C GLY A 4 -1.17 6.54 2.82
N VAL A 5 -1.22 5.62 1.86
CA VAL A 5 -0.82 5.90 0.46
C VAL A 5 -2.06 5.92 -0.42
N GLY A 6 -2.32 7.05 -1.09
CA GLY A 6 -3.43 7.20 -2.01
C GLY A 6 -3.16 6.52 -3.36
N SER A 7 -3.99 5.56 -3.79
CA SER A 7 -3.98 5.09 -5.18
C SER A 7 -5.07 5.81 -5.97
N GLY A 8 -4.69 6.56 -7.01
CA GLY A 8 -5.61 7.06 -8.01
C GLY A 8 -6.03 5.91 -8.94
N LEU A 9 -7.28 5.48 -8.86
CA LEU A 9 -7.88 4.61 -9.87
C LEU A 9 -8.96 5.37 -10.64
N ILE A 10 -8.90 5.23 -11.96
CA ILE A 10 -9.76 5.91 -12.93
C ILE A 10 -11.18 5.32 -12.86
N GLY A 11 -12.14 6.11 -12.40
CA GLY A 11 -13.56 5.86 -12.57
C GLY A 11 -14.16 6.87 -13.56
N THR A 12 -14.68 6.41 -14.69
CA THR A 12 -15.49 7.27 -15.57
C THR A 12 -16.78 7.63 -14.83
N ALA A 13 -16.98 8.92 -14.57
CA ALA A 13 -18.22 9.43 -14.00
C ALA A 13 -19.40 9.17 -14.97
N LYS A 14 -20.10 8.05 -14.75
CA LYS A 14 -21.49 7.88 -15.18
C LYS A 14 -22.38 8.09 -13.95
N SER A 15 -23.52 8.75 -14.16
CA SER A 15 -24.48 9.13 -13.14
C SER A 15 -24.95 7.93 -12.30
N ASP A 16 -24.35 7.71 -11.14
CA ASP A 16 -24.69 6.65 -10.20
C ASP A 16 -25.73 7.16 -9.18
N LEU A 17 -26.94 7.46 -9.65
CA LEU A 17 -28.12 7.61 -8.78
C LEU A 17 -28.59 6.21 -8.34
N GLY A 18 -27.88 5.60 -7.39
CA GLY A 18 -28.31 4.32 -6.79
C GLY A 18 -27.21 3.42 -6.23
N LYS A 19 -25.92 3.74 -6.34
CA LYS A 19 -24.86 2.97 -5.69
C LYS A 19 -24.62 3.46 -4.27
N HIS A 20 -24.55 2.52 -3.33
CA HIS A 20 -23.96 2.80 -2.02
C HIS A 20 -22.51 3.27 -2.21
N PRO A 21 -22.05 4.29 -1.47
CA PRO A 21 -20.65 4.66 -1.49
C PRO A 21 -19.82 3.43 -1.07
N THR A 22 -18.91 3.02 -1.96
CA THR A 22 -17.85 2.06 -1.67
C THR A 22 -16.62 2.87 -1.34
N SER A 23 -16.25 2.92 -0.07
CA SER A 23 -15.02 3.56 0.41
C SER A 23 -14.24 2.59 1.28
N CYS A 24 -12.92 2.75 1.27
CA CYS A 24 -12.07 2.25 2.33
C CYS A 24 -12.06 3.31 3.43
N ASP A 25 -11.79 2.87 4.65
CA ASP A 25 -11.55 3.75 5.78
C ASP A 25 -10.33 3.23 6.52
N THR A 26 -9.57 4.17 7.07
CA THR A 26 -8.38 3.89 7.87
C THR A 26 -8.52 4.60 9.21
N PHE A 27 -8.24 3.89 10.31
CA PHE A 27 -8.19 4.47 11.64
C PHE A 27 -6.94 4.03 12.41
N VAL A 28 -6.50 4.92 13.30
CA VAL A 28 -5.39 4.66 14.22
C VAL A 28 -5.84 5.05 15.63
N ALA A 29 -5.72 4.12 16.57
CA ALA A 29 -5.82 4.42 17.99
C ALA A 29 -4.43 4.35 18.61
N LEU A 30 -4.00 5.45 19.22
CA LEU A 30 -2.71 5.61 19.87
C LEU A 30 -2.84 5.47 21.40
N PRO A 31 -1.77 5.10 22.11
CA PRO A 31 -1.76 5.21 23.57
C PRO A 31 -2.06 6.64 24.03
N PRO A 32 -2.83 6.84 25.11
CA PRO A 32 -3.39 5.82 26.01
C PRO A 32 -4.83 5.39 25.64
N ALA A 33 -5.29 5.65 24.41
CA ALA A 33 -6.68 5.38 24.00
C ALA A 33 -7.00 3.87 23.84
N THR A 34 -6.00 3.01 23.93
CA THR A 34 -6.11 1.56 23.74
C THR A 34 -5.84 0.81 25.04
N ARG A 35 -6.39 -0.40 25.14
CA ARG A 35 -6.04 -1.30 26.25
C ARG A 35 -4.59 -1.76 26.08
N ASN A 36 -3.79 -1.65 27.14
CA ASN A 36 -2.36 -2.03 27.18
C ASN A 36 -1.39 -1.08 26.45
N ASP A 37 -1.78 0.19 26.20
CA ASP A 37 -0.89 1.18 25.59
C ASP A 37 -0.26 0.71 24.25
N CYS A 38 -1.02 -0.05 23.46
CA CYS A 38 -0.61 -0.48 22.13
C CYS A 38 -1.11 0.49 21.03
N VAL A 39 -0.45 0.50 19.87
CA VAL A 39 -1.00 1.15 18.67
C VAL A 39 -1.92 0.15 17.98
N VAL A 40 -3.16 0.57 17.68
CA VAL A 40 -4.09 -0.22 16.85
C VAL A 40 -4.24 0.48 15.52
N PHE A 41 -3.89 -0.23 14.45
CA PHE A 41 -4.13 0.18 13.07
C PHE A 41 -5.28 -0.66 12.50
N GLY A 42 -6.27 -0.02 11.90
CA GLY A 42 -7.36 -0.70 11.23
C GLY A 42 -7.65 -0.07 9.88
N LYS A 43 -7.86 -0.93 8.89
CA LYS A 43 -8.29 -0.57 7.55
C LYS A 43 -9.37 -1.54 7.09
N ASN A 44 -10.45 -1.04 6.48
CA ASN A 44 -11.32 -1.84 5.60
C ASN A 44 -11.00 -1.59 4.14
N SER A 45 -11.24 -2.60 3.32
CA SER A 45 -11.02 -2.54 1.87
C SER A 45 -12.35 -2.23 1.17
N ASP A 46 -12.32 -1.37 0.15
CA ASP A 46 -13.46 -1.09 -0.74
C ASP A 46 -13.58 -2.09 -1.89
N ARG A 47 -12.73 -3.12 -1.88
CA ARG A 47 -12.65 -4.16 -2.89
C ARG A 47 -13.95 -5.00 -2.92
N PRO A 48 -14.29 -5.58 -4.09
CA PRO A 48 -15.51 -6.38 -4.23
C PRO A 48 -15.61 -7.51 -3.20
N ALA A 49 -16.78 -7.71 -2.58
CA ALA A 49 -16.97 -8.71 -1.52
C ALA A 49 -16.68 -10.17 -1.94
N GLY A 50 -16.78 -10.47 -3.24
CA GLY A 50 -16.45 -11.80 -3.78
C GLY A 50 -14.97 -11.99 -4.09
N GLU A 51 -14.14 -10.96 -3.95
CA GLU A 51 -12.71 -11.05 -4.17
C GLU A 51 -12.00 -11.67 -2.97
N VAL A 52 -11.17 -12.68 -3.24
CA VAL A 52 -10.39 -13.34 -2.20
C VAL A 52 -9.28 -12.43 -1.71
N GLN A 53 -9.28 -12.16 -0.41
CA GLN A 53 -8.20 -11.49 0.30
C GLN A 53 -7.37 -12.54 1.05
N GLU A 54 -6.09 -12.64 0.70
CA GLU A 54 -5.14 -13.55 1.33
C GLU A 54 -4.38 -12.84 2.44
N VAL A 55 -4.17 -13.52 3.56
CA VAL A 55 -3.20 -13.12 4.58
C VAL A 55 -1.96 -13.95 4.40
N VAL A 56 -0.85 -13.31 4.02
CA VAL A 56 0.40 -13.99 3.68
C VAL A 56 1.55 -13.51 4.54
N TYR A 57 2.38 -14.46 4.97
CA TYR A 57 3.69 -14.17 5.55
C TYR A 57 4.75 -14.27 4.46
N VAL A 58 5.61 -13.27 4.35
CA VAL A 58 6.77 -13.27 3.46
C VAL A 58 8.02 -13.13 4.33
N PRO A 59 8.94 -14.11 4.31
CA PRO A 59 10.12 -14.05 5.14
C PRO A 59 11.14 -13.02 4.64
N LYS A 60 11.98 -12.55 5.57
CA LYS A 60 13.17 -11.76 5.27
C LYS A 60 14.03 -12.47 4.24
N THR A 61 14.48 -11.74 3.21
CA THR A 61 15.21 -12.30 2.07
C THR A 61 16.33 -11.34 1.63
N HIS A 62 17.38 -11.89 1.03
CA HIS A 62 18.46 -11.12 0.41
C HIS A 62 18.43 -11.29 -1.11
N HIS A 63 18.80 -10.23 -1.83
CA HIS A 63 18.82 -10.16 -3.28
C HIS A 63 20.15 -9.62 -3.80
N ASP A 64 20.48 -9.95 -5.05
CA ASP A 64 21.68 -9.42 -5.70
C ASP A 64 21.55 -7.91 -5.94
N ALA A 65 22.69 -7.20 -5.99
CA ALA A 65 22.71 -5.74 -6.15
C ALA A 65 22.11 -5.23 -7.48
N SER A 66 22.03 -6.09 -8.51
CA SER A 66 21.39 -5.80 -9.79
C SER A 66 20.02 -6.45 -9.95
N ALA A 67 19.47 -7.02 -8.87
CA ALA A 67 18.18 -7.69 -8.92
C ALA A 67 17.07 -6.67 -9.24
N LYS A 68 16.09 -7.17 -9.99
CA LYS A 68 14.90 -6.42 -10.37
C LYS A 68 13.68 -7.05 -9.75
N LEU A 69 12.67 -6.23 -9.50
CA LEU A 69 11.40 -6.63 -8.93
C LEU A 69 10.27 -6.26 -9.88
N GLN A 70 9.60 -7.27 -10.42
CA GLN A 70 8.39 -7.07 -11.20
C GLN A 70 7.23 -6.77 -10.23
N CYS A 71 6.67 -5.56 -10.34
CA CYS A 71 5.43 -5.15 -9.68
C CYS A 71 4.22 -5.41 -10.60
N THR A 72 3.06 -4.79 -10.31
CA THR A 72 1.84 -5.05 -11.09
C THR A 72 1.99 -4.68 -12.57
N TYR A 73 2.54 -3.51 -12.90
CA TYR A 73 2.72 -3.07 -14.29
C TYR A 73 4.17 -2.84 -14.70
N ILE A 74 5.00 -2.34 -13.78
CA ILE A 74 6.38 -1.97 -14.08
C ILE A 74 7.39 -2.79 -13.28
N GLU A 75 8.63 -2.80 -13.75
CA GLU A 75 9.78 -3.37 -13.05
C GLU A 75 10.57 -2.26 -12.36
N VAL A 76 11.00 -2.49 -11.12
CA VAL A 76 11.80 -1.54 -10.33
C VAL A 76 13.05 -2.22 -9.79
N ASP A 77 14.01 -1.42 -9.31
CA ASP A 77 15.18 -1.93 -8.59
C ASP A 77 14.75 -2.62 -7.29
N GLN A 78 15.30 -3.82 -7.08
CA GLN A 78 15.09 -4.59 -5.86
C GLN A 78 16.07 -4.15 -4.78
N VAL A 79 15.60 -4.07 -3.54
CA VAL A 79 16.45 -3.77 -2.39
C VAL A 79 17.29 -4.98 -2.03
N PHE A 80 18.51 -4.75 -1.56
CA PHE A 80 19.44 -5.83 -1.22
C PHE A 80 18.90 -6.76 -0.13
N GLU A 81 18.20 -6.22 0.86
CA GLU A 81 17.62 -6.96 1.97
C GLU A 81 16.18 -6.51 2.18
N THR A 82 15.25 -7.48 2.23
CA THR A 82 13.84 -7.21 2.51
C THR A 82 13.48 -7.62 3.93
N CYS A 83 12.66 -6.84 4.63
CA CYS A 83 12.08 -7.23 5.92
C CYS A 83 11.13 -8.43 5.79
N ALA A 84 10.96 -9.17 6.88
CA ALA A 84 9.86 -10.11 7.03
C ALA A 84 8.54 -9.33 7.23
N VAL A 85 7.50 -9.71 6.49
CA VAL A 85 6.22 -8.99 6.45
C VAL A 85 5.02 -9.92 6.57
N MET A 86 3.95 -9.43 7.19
CA MET A 86 2.60 -9.96 7.11
C MET A 86 1.78 -9.02 6.22
N LEU A 87 1.15 -9.53 5.16
CA LEU A 87 0.40 -8.74 4.20
C LEU A 87 -1.04 -9.25 4.10
N SER A 88 -1.98 -8.34 3.88
CA SER A 88 -3.32 -8.63 3.37
C SER A 88 -3.40 -8.15 1.93
N LYS A 89 -3.72 -9.04 0.98
CA LYS A 89 -3.69 -8.73 -0.46
C LYS A 89 -4.80 -9.44 -1.26
N PRO A 90 -5.30 -8.84 -2.35
CA PRO A 90 -6.11 -9.55 -3.34
C PRO A 90 -5.33 -10.72 -3.94
N ALA A 91 -5.92 -11.90 -4.01
CA ALA A 91 -5.20 -13.13 -4.37
C ALA A 91 -4.40 -13.05 -5.69
N TRP A 92 -4.91 -12.31 -6.67
CA TRP A 92 -4.32 -12.19 -8.01
C TRP A 92 -3.23 -11.11 -8.15
N MET A 93 -3.08 -10.21 -7.17
CA MET A 93 -2.19 -9.06 -7.26
C MET A 93 -0.84 -9.32 -6.57
N TRP A 94 0.23 -8.65 -7.04
CA TRP A 94 1.52 -8.68 -6.36
C TRP A 94 1.55 -7.79 -5.11
N GLY A 95 1.04 -6.56 -5.21
CA GLY A 95 0.91 -5.60 -4.12
C GLY A 95 -0.01 -6.04 -2.98
N ALA A 96 -0.13 -5.18 -1.96
CA ALA A 96 -0.94 -5.43 -0.77
C ALA A 96 -1.84 -4.25 -0.41
N GLU A 97 -2.97 -4.56 0.22
CA GLU A 97 -3.93 -3.56 0.71
C GLU A 97 -3.50 -2.97 2.05
N MET A 98 -2.86 -3.80 2.86
CA MET A 98 -2.26 -3.41 4.13
C MET A 98 -1.22 -4.45 4.55
N GLY A 99 -0.33 -4.06 5.45
CA GLY A 99 0.67 -4.95 5.99
C GLY A 99 1.29 -4.44 7.27
N ALA A 100 2.16 -5.28 7.83
CA ALA A 100 3.08 -4.91 8.87
C ALA A 100 4.38 -5.71 8.76
N ASN A 101 5.49 -5.12 9.18
CA ASN A 101 6.80 -5.77 9.15
C ASN A 101 7.37 -6.07 10.53
N GLU A 102 8.49 -6.80 10.53
CA GLU A 102 9.22 -7.20 11.75
C GLU A 102 9.74 -6.03 12.59
N HIS A 103 9.76 -4.81 12.05
CA HIS A 103 10.16 -3.59 12.76
C HIS A 103 8.98 -2.84 13.42
N GLY A 104 7.77 -3.41 13.38
CA GLY A 104 6.58 -2.83 14.00
C GLY A 104 6.01 -1.64 13.24
N VAL A 105 6.22 -1.60 11.93
CA VAL A 105 5.62 -0.62 11.01
C VAL A 105 4.40 -1.24 10.39
N CYS A 106 3.34 -0.45 10.22
CA CYS A 106 2.11 -0.88 9.56
C CYS A 106 1.68 0.17 8.54
N ILE A 107 1.26 -0.28 7.36
CA ILE A 107 0.87 0.56 6.24
C ILE A 107 -0.44 0.03 5.63
N GLY A 108 -1.26 0.94 5.10
CA GLY A 108 -2.40 0.60 4.26
C GLY A 108 -2.58 1.64 3.16
N ASN A 109 -3.04 1.19 1.99
CA ASN A 109 -3.43 2.11 0.92
C ASN A 109 -4.89 2.55 1.09
N GLU A 110 -5.19 3.74 0.59
CA GLU A 110 -6.52 4.34 0.58
C GLU A 110 -6.87 4.75 -0.86
N ALA A 111 -8.10 4.51 -1.29
CA ALA A 111 -8.56 4.95 -2.59
C ALA A 111 -8.91 6.45 -2.53
N VAL A 112 -8.23 7.25 -3.35
CA VAL A 112 -8.49 8.70 -3.44
C VAL A 112 -8.96 9.01 -4.85
N PHE A 113 -10.21 9.46 -4.97
CA PHE A 113 -10.80 9.89 -6.23
C PHE A 113 -10.65 11.40 -6.40
N THR A 114 -9.85 11.82 -7.39
CA THR A 114 -9.62 13.24 -7.71
C THR A 114 -10.38 13.66 -8.98
N HIS A 115 -10.74 14.94 -9.06
CA HIS A 115 -11.27 15.57 -10.27
C HIS A 115 -10.18 16.18 -11.15
N LEU A 116 -8.94 16.25 -10.65
CA LEU A 116 -7.79 16.77 -11.37
C LEU A 116 -7.15 15.62 -12.13
N ASN A 117 -7.51 15.48 -13.41
CA ASN A 117 -6.92 14.48 -14.29
C ASN A 117 -5.96 15.15 -15.29
N GLY A 118 -4.81 14.52 -15.51
CA GLY A 118 -3.78 14.94 -16.47
C GLY A 118 -3.64 13.97 -17.65
N PRO A 119 -2.92 14.38 -18.72
CA PRO A 119 -2.64 13.50 -19.86
C PRO A 119 -1.81 12.27 -19.46
N ASP A 120 -1.01 12.38 -18.40
CA ASP A 120 -0.08 11.33 -17.96
C ASP A 120 -0.72 10.29 -17.02
N ASP A 121 -1.98 10.48 -16.61
CA ASP A 121 -2.68 9.58 -15.65
C ASP A 121 -2.88 8.16 -16.17
N GLN A 122 -2.75 7.95 -17.48
CA GLN A 122 -2.82 6.63 -18.11
C GLN A 122 -1.45 5.96 -18.23
N THR A 123 -0.38 6.62 -17.80
CA THR A 123 0.97 6.07 -17.83
C THR A 123 1.08 5.00 -16.75
N GLU A 124 1.59 3.82 -17.14
CA GLU A 124 1.84 2.74 -16.19
C GLU A 124 2.89 3.15 -15.15
N ARG A 125 2.52 3.02 -13.87
CA ARG A 125 3.33 3.38 -12.70
C ARG A 125 3.05 2.39 -11.57
N LEU A 126 3.75 2.54 -10.45
CA LEU A 126 3.43 1.75 -9.26
C LEU A 126 2.01 2.08 -8.79
N LEU A 127 1.23 1.06 -8.52
CA LEU A 127 -0.05 1.22 -7.83
C LEU A 127 0.17 1.49 -6.34
N GLY A 128 -0.81 2.08 -5.67
CA GLY A 128 -0.76 2.23 -4.21
C GLY A 128 -0.57 0.89 -3.50
N MET A 129 -1.18 -0.20 -3.99
CA MET A 129 -0.94 -1.53 -3.44
C MET A 129 0.50 -2.03 -3.63
N ASP A 130 1.15 -1.68 -4.75
CA ASP A 130 2.57 -2.02 -4.99
C ASP A 130 3.46 -1.27 -3.98
N LEU A 131 3.14 -0.01 -3.70
CA LEU A 131 3.85 0.82 -2.73
C LEU A 131 3.74 0.27 -1.32
N VAL A 132 2.56 -0.19 -0.87
CA VAL A 132 2.38 -0.82 0.45
C VAL A 132 3.40 -1.95 0.62
N ARG A 133 3.45 -2.88 -0.34
CA ARG A 133 4.37 -4.02 -0.25
C ARG A 133 5.83 -3.56 -0.33
N LYS A 134 6.18 -2.61 -1.19
CA LYS A 134 7.56 -2.14 -1.34
C LYS A 134 8.07 -1.46 -0.05
N VAL A 135 7.27 -0.60 0.57
CA VAL A 135 7.67 0.10 1.81
C VAL A 135 7.77 -0.88 2.98
N GLU A 136 6.86 -1.85 3.10
CA GLU A 136 6.94 -2.87 4.15
C GLU A 136 8.21 -3.74 4.02
N LEU A 137 8.69 -3.97 2.79
CA LEU A 137 9.91 -4.72 2.53
C LEU A 137 11.19 -3.92 2.77
N ASP A 138 11.21 -2.59 2.63
CA ASP A 138 12.44 -1.80 2.75
C ASP A 138 12.50 -1.00 4.06
N SER A 139 13.34 -1.45 4.99
CA SER A 139 13.58 -0.75 6.26
C SER A 139 14.09 0.69 6.11
N ASN A 140 14.69 1.06 4.97
CA ASN A 140 15.19 2.42 4.74
C ASN A 140 14.07 3.39 4.36
N MET A 141 13.00 2.91 3.71
CA MET A 141 11.82 3.73 3.35
C MET A 141 10.98 4.14 4.58
N ILE A 142 11.32 3.61 5.75
CA ILE A 142 10.59 3.77 7.01
C ILE A 142 11.11 4.98 7.81
N LEU A 143 12.31 5.50 7.50
CA LEU A 143 13.07 6.34 8.41
C LEU A 143 13.62 7.65 7.81
N SER A 144 12.78 8.51 7.22
CA SER A 144 12.83 9.96 7.52
C SER A 144 11.67 10.74 6.88
N PRO A 145 11.09 11.74 7.57
CA PRO A 145 10.19 12.74 6.97
C PRO A 145 10.83 13.53 5.81
N HIS A 146 12.16 13.46 5.65
CA HIS A 146 12.92 14.19 4.63
C HIS A 146 13.04 13.43 3.30
N GLU A 147 12.73 12.13 3.26
CA GLU A 147 12.83 11.29 2.05
C GLU A 147 11.50 11.12 1.30
N HIS A 148 10.46 11.90 1.66
CA HIS A 148 9.22 12.00 0.88
C HIS A 148 9.45 12.27 -0.62
N ALA A 149 10.59 12.89 -0.97
CA ALA A 149 10.98 13.18 -2.35
C ALA A 149 11.29 11.94 -3.21
N GLN A 150 11.55 10.77 -2.62
CA GLN A 150 11.78 9.54 -3.39
C GLN A 150 10.47 8.89 -3.84
N ILE A 151 9.41 8.93 -3.02
CA ILE A 151 8.11 8.30 -3.34
C ILE A 151 7.46 8.95 -4.58
N SER A 152 7.59 10.27 -4.73
CA SER A 152 7.02 11.00 -5.87
C SER A 152 7.66 10.66 -7.23
N GLN A 153 8.84 10.02 -7.25
CA GLN A 153 9.47 9.60 -8.51
C GLN A 153 8.83 8.33 -9.09
N TRP A 154 8.07 7.60 -8.27
CA TRP A 154 7.43 6.33 -8.64
C TRP A 154 5.91 6.45 -8.86
N LEU A 155 5.35 7.61 -8.46
CA LEU A 155 3.96 8.04 -8.68
C LEU A 155 3.86 8.92 -9.93
#